data_AF-A0A7X2P9V3-F1
#
_entry.id   AF-A0A7X2P9V3-F1
#
_cell.length_a   1.000
_cell.length_b   1.000
_cell.length_c   1.000
_cell.angle_alpha   90.00
_cell.angle_beta   90.00
_cell.angle_gamma   90.00
#
_symmetry.space_group_name_H-M   'P 1'
#
loop_
_entity.id
_entity.type
_entity.pdbx_description
1 polymer ?
#
loop_
_entity_poly.entity_id
_entity_poly.type
_entity_poly.pdbx_seq_one_letter_code
_entity_poly.pdbx_strand_id
1 'polypeptide(L)'
;MANEDNLRPVRTEEEAREKGTKGGIASGRARRRKKAMKERLQEALELNVINPDVKELMWEIGMEDGSTNYDAVTASIVKGAIRGLPGYARLLMELIGETGEEKRAEKADRRDAKRLRMEEEEFKHKYAGNTEDNDMVLEFIKGMQENGPTEQKTD
;
A
#
# COMPACT_ATOMS: atom_id res chain seq x y z
N MET A 1 8.19 6.52 14.21
CA MET A 1 7.22 7.16 15.12
C MET A 1 6.60 8.33 14.37
N ALA A 2 5.28 8.45 14.38
CA ALA A 2 4.61 9.62 13.81
C ALA A 2 5.01 10.85 14.64
N ASN A 3 5.23 12.00 13.99
CA ASN A 3 5.61 13.23 14.68
C ASN A 3 4.36 13.82 15.36
N GLU A 4 4.03 13.30 16.56
CA GLU A 4 2.82 13.62 17.33
C GLU A 4 2.72 15.12 17.67
N ASP A 5 3.86 15.80 17.82
CA ASP A 5 3.94 17.24 18.08
C ASP A 5 3.36 18.12 16.96
N ASN A 6 3.26 17.59 15.72
CA ASN A 6 2.70 18.33 14.57
C ASN A 6 1.19 18.20 14.41
N LEU A 7 0.53 17.31 15.17
CA LEU A 7 -0.90 17.04 15.03
C LEU A 7 -1.70 17.98 15.93
N ARG A 8 -2.44 18.91 15.32
CA ARG A 8 -3.39 19.73 16.07
C ARG A 8 -4.60 18.87 16.46
N PRO A 9 -4.91 18.72 17.75
CA PRO A 9 -6.01 17.88 18.19
C PRO A 9 -7.33 18.43 17.66
N VAL A 10 -8.18 17.51 17.21
CA VAL A 10 -9.56 17.83 16.81
C VAL A 10 -10.41 17.94 18.07
N ARG A 11 -11.18 19.02 18.21
CA ARG A 11 -11.87 19.35 19.46
C ARG A 11 -13.34 18.95 19.46
N THR A 12 -13.95 18.71 18.29
CA THR A 12 -15.35 18.29 18.15
C THR A 12 -15.55 17.26 17.03
N GLU A 13 -16.63 16.49 17.10
CA GLU A 13 -17.00 15.52 16.04
C GLU A 13 -17.25 16.19 14.69
N GLU A 14 -17.85 17.39 14.70
CA GLU A 14 -18.10 18.17 13.49
C GLU A 14 -16.78 18.64 12.83
N GLU A 15 -15.82 19.10 13.63
CA GLU A 15 -14.49 19.47 13.17
C GLU A 15 -13.75 18.24 12.59
N ALA A 16 -13.92 17.07 13.20
CA ALA A 16 -13.37 15.80 12.70
C ALA A 16 -13.95 15.45 11.34
N ARG A 17 -15.26 15.57 11.19
CA ARG A 17 -15.99 15.27 9.95
C ARG A 17 -15.59 16.22 8.83
N GLU A 18 -15.47 17.52 9.11
CA GLU A 18 -15.08 18.52 8.12
C GLU A 18 -13.63 18.33 7.66
N LYS A 19 -12.70 18.12 8.60
CA LYS A 19 -11.30 17.83 8.29
C LYS A 19 -11.14 16.52 7.51
N GLY A 20 -11.85 15.47 7.90
CA GLY A 20 -11.88 14.19 7.19
C GLY A 20 -12.38 14.35 5.75
N THR A 21 -13.45 15.13 5.56
CA THR A 21 -14.02 15.42 4.24
C THR A 21 -13.05 16.22 3.38
N LYS A 22 -12.44 17.29 3.92
CA LYS A 22 -11.40 18.07 3.22
C LYS A 22 -10.21 17.20 2.82
N GLY A 23 -9.76 16.33 3.71
CA GLY A 23 -8.68 15.36 3.45
C GLY A 23 -9.05 14.37 2.33
N GLY A 24 -10.26 13.81 2.38
CA GLY A 24 -10.79 12.91 1.35
C GLY A 24 -10.89 13.58 -0.03
N ILE A 25 -11.38 14.81 -0.09
CA ILE A 25 -11.46 15.60 -1.33
C ILE A 25 -10.06 15.92 -1.87
N ALA A 26 -9.13 16.36 -1.00
CA ALA A 26 -7.76 16.65 -1.39
C ALA A 26 -7.04 15.40 -1.92
N SER A 27 -7.14 14.28 -1.20
CA SER A 27 -6.59 12.99 -1.61
C SER A 27 -7.21 12.51 -2.93
N GLY A 28 -8.54 12.63 -3.08
CA GLY A 28 -9.24 12.29 -4.32
C GLY A 28 -8.78 13.12 -5.51
N ARG A 29 -8.60 14.45 -5.34
CA ARG A 29 -8.03 15.33 -6.38
C ARG A 29 -6.60 14.92 -6.75
N ALA A 30 -5.75 14.64 -5.76
CA ALA A 30 -4.37 14.21 -6.01
C ALA A 30 -4.32 12.86 -6.77
N ARG A 31 -5.15 11.88 -6.36
CA ARG A 31 -5.26 10.59 -7.05
C ARG A 31 -5.70 10.75 -8.51
N ARG A 32 -6.73 11.57 -8.76
CA ARG A 32 -7.20 11.86 -10.14
C ARG A 32 -6.12 12.54 -10.98
N ARG A 33 -5.41 13.52 -10.43
CA ARG A 33 -4.28 14.19 -11.11
C ARG A 33 -3.19 13.19 -11.47
N LYS A 34 -2.80 12.31 -10.54
CA LYS A 34 -1.79 11.27 -10.79
C LYS A 34 -2.24 10.28 -11.87
N LYS A 35 -3.52 9.88 -11.84
CA LYS A 35 -4.11 9.01 -12.88
C LYS A 35 -4.05 9.67 -14.25
N ALA A 36 -4.52 10.91 -14.38
CA ALA A 36 -4.48 11.65 -15.63
C ALA A 36 -3.05 11.81 -16.15
N MET A 37 -2.09 12.14 -15.28
CA MET A 37 -0.67 12.21 -15.66
C MET A 37 -0.13 10.86 -16.17
N LYS A 38 -0.48 9.76 -15.50
CA LYS A 38 -0.09 8.41 -15.93
C LYS A 38 -0.64 8.10 -17.33
N GLU A 39 -1.91 8.38 -17.56
CA GLU A 39 -2.56 8.18 -18.87
C GLU A 39 -1.87 9.00 -19.96
N ARG A 40 -1.60 10.29 -19.70
CA ARG A 40 -0.85 11.15 -20.65
C ARG A 40 0.55 10.66 -20.95
N LEU A 41 1.25 10.11 -19.95
CA LEU A 41 2.58 9.54 -20.16
C LEU A 41 2.51 8.25 -21.00
N GLN A 42 1.50 7.41 -20.79
CA GLN A 42 1.26 6.22 -21.60
C GLN A 42 0.96 6.61 -23.06
N GLU A 43 0.06 7.57 -23.28
CA GLU A 43 -0.21 8.14 -24.60
C GLU A 43 1.08 8.67 -25.25
N ALA A 44 1.90 9.44 -24.51
CA ALA A 44 3.13 9.99 -25.03
C ALA A 44 4.18 8.94 -25.43
N LEU A 45 4.22 7.79 -24.73
CA LEU A 45 5.11 6.68 -25.06
C LEU A 45 4.70 5.97 -26.36
N GLU A 46 3.41 5.92 -26.67
CA GLU A 46 2.88 5.31 -27.89
C GLU A 46 3.09 6.19 -29.14
N LEU A 47 3.33 7.49 -28.96
CA LEU A 47 3.61 8.40 -30.08
C LEU A 47 4.93 8.08 -30.78
N ASN A 48 4.98 8.41 -32.07
CA ASN A 48 6.17 8.22 -32.87
C ASN A 48 7.35 9.07 -32.40
N VAL A 49 8.56 8.51 -32.50
CA VAL A 49 9.82 9.25 -32.31
C VAL A 49 10.00 10.24 -33.44
N ILE A 50 10.14 11.51 -33.09
CA ILE A 50 10.34 12.59 -34.06
C ILE A 50 11.81 13.03 -34.10
N ASN A 51 12.54 12.91 -32.98
CA ASN A 51 13.92 13.36 -32.88
C ASN A 51 14.88 12.43 -33.67
N PRO A 52 15.62 12.95 -34.68
CA PRO A 52 16.56 12.16 -35.47
C PRO A 52 17.68 11.51 -34.65
N ASP A 53 18.23 12.23 -33.66
CA ASP A 53 19.33 11.72 -32.81
C ASP A 53 18.90 10.49 -32.01
N VAL A 54 17.61 10.45 -31.64
CA VAL A 54 17.02 9.31 -30.93
C VAL A 54 16.79 8.13 -31.87
N LYS A 55 16.52 8.37 -33.15
CA LYS A 55 16.44 7.29 -34.15
C LYS A 55 17.82 6.71 -34.43
N GLU A 56 18.85 7.55 -34.53
CA GLU A 56 20.24 7.11 -34.66
C GLU A 56 20.67 6.26 -33.47
N LEU A 57 20.35 6.71 -32.25
CA LEU A 57 20.55 5.94 -31.01
C LEU A 57 19.94 4.53 -31.10
N MET A 58 18.70 4.41 -31.59
CA MET A 58 18.01 3.13 -31.74
C MET A 58 18.68 2.24 -32.79
N TRP A 59 19.14 2.84 -33.88
CA TRP A 59 19.86 2.11 -34.92
C TRP A 59 21.22 1.56 -34.44
N GLU A 60 21.97 2.34 -33.66
CA GLU A 60 23.27 1.92 -33.10
C GLU A 60 23.20 0.62 -32.27
N ILE A 61 22.03 0.30 -31.70
CA ILE A 61 21.83 -0.88 -30.86
C ILE A 61 20.99 -1.98 -31.55
N GLY A 62 20.67 -1.83 -32.84
CA GLY A 62 19.89 -2.81 -33.61
C GLY A 62 18.39 -2.79 -33.35
N MET A 63 17.82 -1.62 -32.99
CA MET A 63 16.39 -1.40 -32.79
C MET A 63 15.78 -0.49 -33.88
N GLU A 64 16.24 -0.59 -35.13
CA GLU A 64 15.80 0.27 -36.24
C GLU A 64 14.32 0.14 -36.62
N ASP A 65 13.70 -1.02 -36.36
CA ASP A 65 12.27 -1.24 -36.64
C ASP A 65 11.35 -0.53 -35.62
N GLY A 66 11.92 -0.08 -34.50
CA GLY A 66 11.20 0.68 -33.49
C GLY A 66 10.81 2.06 -34.00
N SER A 67 9.60 2.50 -33.67
CA SER A 67 9.08 3.78 -34.16
C SER A 67 8.48 4.66 -33.07
N THR A 68 8.25 4.11 -31.86
CA THR A 68 7.56 4.80 -30.77
C THR A 68 8.52 5.33 -29.71
N ASN A 69 8.07 6.31 -28.93
CA ASN A 69 8.85 6.82 -27.79
C ASN A 69 9.11 5.72 -26.75
N TYR A 70 8.26 4.70 -26.67
CA TYR A 70 8.49 3.50 -25.88
C TYR A 70 9.74 2.73 -26.34
N ASP A 71 9.88 2.53 -27.65
CA ASP A 71 11.06 1.87 -28.24
C ASP A 71 12.33 2.69 -27.96
N ALA A 72 12.25 4.02 -28.08
CA ALA A 72 13.35 4.92 -27.76
C ALA A 72 13.79 4.86 -26.29
N VAL A 73 12.85 4.81 -25.35
CA VAL A 73 13.17 4.66 -23.92
C VAL A 73 13.82 3.31 -23.68
N THR A 74 13.29 2.25 -24.27
CA THR A 74 13.87 0.89 -24.20
C THR A 74 15.32 0.89 -24.72
N ALA A 75 15.55 1.51 -25.87
CA ALA A 75 16.88 1.67 -26.46
C ALA A 75 17.84 2.42 -25.54
N SER A 76 17.38 3.49 -24.90
CA SER A 76 18.21 4.26 -23.95
C SER A 76 18.63 3.43 -22.74
N ILE A 77 17.75 2.55 -22.24
CA ILE A 77 18.04 1.65 -21.12
C ILE A 77 19.09 0.64 -21.52
N VAL A 78 18.92 -0.02 -22.67
CA VAL A 78 19.87 -0.98 -23.22
C VAL A 78 21.24 -0.33 -23.41
N LYS A 79 21.31 0.84 -24.07
CA LYS A 79 22.57 1.57 -24.27
C LYS A 79 23.24 1.96 -22.95
N GLY A 80 22.45 2.42 -21.97
CA GLY A 80 22.96 2.75 -20.64
C GLY A 80 23.56 1.53 -19.93
N ALA A 81 22.90 0.37 -20.03
CA ALA A 81 23.39 -0.88 -19.47
C ALA A 81 24.67 -1.36 -20.18
N ILE A 82 24.73 -1.29 -21.51
CA ILE A 82 25.94 -1.64 -22.31
C ILE A 82 27.12 -0.75 -21.92
N ARG A 83 26.88 0.53 -21.61
CA ARG A 83 27.90 1.47 -21.10
C ARG A 83 28.35 1.19 -19.66
N GLY A 84 27.80 0.16 -19.01
CA GLY A 84 28.16 -0.23 -17.65
C GLY A 84 27.55 0.66 -16.56
N LEU A 85 26.48 1.40 -16.85
CA LEU A 85 25.80 2.22 -15.85
C LEU A 85 24.89 1.34 -14.97
N PRO A 86 25.18 1.18 -13.66
CA PRO A 86 24.50 0.19 -12.82
C PRO A 86 22.99 0.40 -12.68
N GLY A 87 22.55 1.67 -12.68
CA GLY A 87 21.12 2.00 -12.58
C GLY A 87 20.31 1.45 -13.76
N TYR A 88 20.84 1.51 -14.97
CA TYR A 88 20.17 0.98 -16.16
C TYR A 88 20.23 -0.54 -16.23
N ALA A 89 21.35 -1.15 -15.84
CA ALA A 89 21.47 -2.60 -15.74
C ALA A 89 20.45 -3.18 -14.73
N ARG A 90 20.30 -2.53 -13.57
CA ARG A 90 19.29 -2.92 -12.59
C ARG A 90 17.88 -2.76 -13.14
N LEU A 91 17.56 -1.60 -13.73
CA LEU A 91 16.24 -1.36 -14.32
C LEU A 91 15.91 -2.39 -15.41
N LEU A 92 16.87 -2.74 -16.26
CA LEU A 92 16.71 -3.77 -17.28
C LEU A 92 16.37 -5.12 -16.65
N MET A 93 17.11 -5.55 -15.63
CA MET A 93 16.83 -6.78 -14.87
C MET A 93 15.44 -6.76 -14.21
N GLU A 94 14.99 -5.61 -13.71
CA GLU A 94 13.65 -5.43 -13.13
C GLU A 94 12.57 -5.59 -14.19
N LEU A 95 12.75 -5.01 -15.38
CA LEU A 95 11.78 -5.09 -16.48
C LEU A 95 11.65 -6.50 -17.05
N ILE A 96 12.75 -7.26 -17.15
CA ILE A 96 12.73 -8.66 -17.63
C ILE A 96 12.34 -9.67 -16.54
N GLY A 97 12.21 -9.24 -15.28
CA GLY A 97 11.84 -10.09 -14.14
C GLY A 97 12.97 -10.95 -13.59
N GLU A 98 14.23 -10.69 -13.94
CA GLU A 98 15.39 -11.50 -13.51
C GLU A 98 15.97 -11.09 -12.15
N THR A 99 15.50 -10.01 -11.53
CA THR A 99 15.99 -9.60 -10.19
C THR A 99 15.70 -10.61 -9.08
N GLY A 100 14.74 -11.52 -9.30
CA GLY A 100 14.25 -12.47 -8.31
C GLY A 100 13.50 -11.81 -7.14
N GLU A 101 13.13 -10.53 -7.26
CA GLU A 101 12.39 -9.79 -6.22
C GLU A 101 11.05 -10.45 -5.92
N GLU A 102 10.30 -10.87 -6.94
CA GLU A 102 9.03 -11.59 -6.79
C GLU A 102 9.19 -12.86 -5.96
N LYS A 103 10.22 -13.67 -6.26
CA LYS A 103 10.54 -14.88 -5.49
C LYS A 103 10.94 -14.57 -4.05
N ARG A 104 11.56 -13.41 -3.77
CA ARG A 104 11.88 -12.99 -2.40
C ARG A 104 10.64 -12.50 -1.66
N ALA A 105 9.76 -11.76 -2.34
CA ALA A 105 8.50 -11.28 -1.81
C ALA A 105 7.57 -12.45 -1.44
N GLU A 106 7.39 -13.41 -2.34
CA GLU A 106 6.61 -14.63 -2.09
C GLU A 106 7.14 -15.40 -0.86
N LYS A 107 8.47 -15.52 -0.74
CA LYS A 107 9.11 -16.14 0.43
C LYS A 107 8.92 -15.33 1.71
N ALA A 108 8.81 -14.01 1.63
CA ALA A 108 8.52 -13.15 2.78
C ALA A 108 7.06 -13.32 3.22
N ASP A 109 6.11 -13.24 2.29
CA ASP A 109 4.69 -13.43 2.56
C ASP A 109 4.41 -14.80 3.18
N ARG A 110 5.05 -15.85 2.67
CA ARG A 110 4.95 -17.20 3.25
C ARG A 110 5.47 -17.26 4.70
N ARG A 111 6.53 -16.53 5.02
CA ARG A 111 7.08 -16.45 6.38
C ARG A 111 6.14 -15.68 7.30
N ASP A 112 5.61 -14.55 6.85
CA ASP A 112 4.67 -13.74 7.62
C ASP A 112 3.35 -14.48 7.86
N ALA A 113 2.80 -15.17 6.84
CA ALA A 113 1.62 -16.02 7.00
C ALA A 113 1.85 -17.17 7.99
N LYS A 114 3.04 -17.79 7.97
CA LYS A 114 3.40 -18.81 8.96
C LYS A 114 3.50 -18.22 10.37
N ARG A 115 4.08 -17.02 10.52
CA ARG A 115 4.17 -16.32 11.80
C ARG A 115 2.78 -16.00 12.35
N LEU A 116 1.90 -15.41 11.54
CA LEU A 116 0.53 -15.09 11.93
C LEU A 116 -0.25 -16.33 12.38
N ARG A 117 -0.10 -17.47 11.67
CA ARG A 117 -0.74 -18.73 12.08
C ARG A 117 -0.24 -19.22 13.45
N MET A 118 1.07 -19.16 13.70
CA MET A 118 1.61 -19.54 15.01
C MET A 118 1.13 -18.59 16.10
N GLU A 119 1.09 -17.28 15.85
CA GLU A 119 0.55 -16.28 16.78
C GLU A 119 -0.94 -16.52 17.08
N GLU A 120 -1.75 -16.87 16.07
CA GLU A 120 -3.15 -17.24 16.24
C GLU A 120 -3.31 -18.52 17.08
N GLU A 121 -2.48 -19.54 16.85
CA GLU A 121 -2.48 -20.79 17.62
C GLU A 121 -2.04 -20.56 19.08
N GLU A 122 -0.99 -19.76 19.31
CA GLU A 122 -0.56 -19.36 20.64
C GLU A 122 -1.62 -18.54 21.37
N PHE A 123 -2.28 -17.61 20.67
CA PHE A 123 -3.39 -16.84 21.22
C PHE A 123 -4.54 -17.77 21.62
N LYS A 124 -4.97 -18.67 20.72
CA LYS A 124 -6.01 -19.66 21.04
C LYS A 124 -5.61 -20.52 22.25
N HIS A 125 -4.38 -21.02 22.31
CA HIS A 125 -3.93 -21.84 23.43
C HIS A 125 -3.89 -21.07 24.76
N LYS A 126 -3.48 -19.80 24.76
CA LYS A 126 -3.46 -18.96 25.97
C LYS A 126 -4.87 -18.63 26.48
N TYR A 127 -5.85 -18.52 25.61
CA TYR A 127 -7.23 -18.13 25.96
C TYR A 127 -8.25 -19.27 25.92
N ALA A 128 -7.83 -20.50 25.58
CA ALA A 128 -8.68 -21.69 25.54
C ALA A 128 -9.17 -22.21 26.91
N GLY A 129 -8.81 -21.53 28.01
CA GLY A 129 -9.22 -21.90 29.38
C GLY A 129 -10.15 -20.92 30.10
N ASN A 130 -10.51 -19.77 29.51
CA ASN A 130 -11.26 -18.69 30.22
C ASN A 130 -12.76 -18.64 29.88
N THR A 131 -13.38 -19.77 29.53
CA THR A 131 -14.84 -19.83 29.30
C THR A 131 -15.63 -19.90 30.61
N GLU A 132 -15.09 -20.51 31.68
CA GLU A 132 -15.81 -20.66 32.95
C GLU A 132 -15.92 -19.34 33.75
N ASP A 133 -14.91 -18.45 33.67
CA ASP A 133 -14.93 -17.17 34.39
C ASP A 133 -15.85 -16.12 33.74
N ASN A 134 -16.06 -16.18 32.41
CA ASN A 134 -16.93 -15.23 31.72
C ASN A 134 -18.42 -15.51 31.97
N ASP A 135 -18.81 -16.79 32.14
CA ASP A 135 -20.19 -17.17 32.45
C ASP A 135 -20.58 -16.73 33.88
N MET A 136 -19.67 -16.83 34.85
CA MET A 136 -19.91 -16.31 36.22
C MET A 136 -20.09 -14.79 36.28
N VAL A 137 -19.31 -14.04 35.49
CA VAL A 137 -19.42 -12.57 35.43
C VAL A 137 -20.74 -12.15 34.75
N LEU A 138 -21.18 -12.89 33.73
CA LEU A 138 -22.46 -12.65 33.05
C LEU A 138 -23.65 -12.96 33.95
N GLU A 139 -23.61 -14.06 34.72
CA GLU A 139 -24.66 -14.36 35.71
C GLU A 139 -24.70 -13.33 36.85
N PHE A 140 -23.55 -12.86 37.33
CA PHE A 140 -23.47 -11.82 38.36
C PHE A 140 -24.07 -10.48 37.89
N ILE A 141 -23.76 -10.04 36.66
CA ILE A 141 -24.32 -8.81 36.08
C ILE A 141 -25.84 -8.94 35.90
N LYS A 142 -26.33 -10.13 35.50
CA LYS A 142 -27.76 -10.38 35.31
C LYS A 142 -28.52 -10.37 36.65
N GLY A 143 -27.95 -10.96 37.70
CA GLY A 143 -28.52 -10.95 39.06
C GLY A 143 -28.58 -9.55 39.70
N MET A 144 -27.66 -8.65 39.33
CA MET A 144 -27.71 -7.24 39.75
C MET A 144 -28.79 -6.43 39.00
N GLN A 145 -29.09 -6.77 37.76
CA GLN A 145 -30.15 -6.10 36.98
C GLN A 145 -31.56 -6.52 37.43
N GLU A 146 -31.73 -7.74 37.93
CA GLU A 146 -33.02 -8.26 38.40
C GLU A 146 -33.38 -7.83 39.85
N ASN A 147 -32.39 -7.43 40.67
CA ASN A 147 -32.60 -6.99 42.07
C ASN A 147 -32.23 -5.52 42.31
N GLY A 148 -32.76 -4.62 41.47
CA GLY A 148 -32.66 -3.17 41.71
C GLY A 148 -33.37 -2.77 43.03
N PRO A 149 -32.86 -1.78 43.78
CA PRO A 149 -33.35 -1.47 45.12
C PRO A 149 -34.81 -0.98 45.08
N THR A 150 -35.68 -1.69 45.80
CA THR A 150 -37.04 -1.24 46.11
C THR A 150 -36.97 0.01 46.98
N GLU A 151 -37.40 1.14 46.43
CA GLU A 151 -37.61 2.38 47.17
C GLU A 151 -38.57 2.14 48.34
N GLN A 152 -38.03 2.02 49.56
CA GLN A 152 -38.83 2.11 50.77
C GLN A 152 -39.28 3.56 50.94
N LYS A 153 -40.53 3.84 50.57
CA LYS A 153 -41.25 5.04 51.02
C LYS A 153 -41.49 4.89 52.51
N THR A 154 -40.81 5.69 53.32
CA THR A 154 -41.18 5.94 54.71
C THR A 154 -42.23 7.05 54.77
N ASP A 155 -43.22 6.81 55.63
CA ASP A 155 -44.46 7.59 55.88
C ASP A 155 -44.27 9.10 56.13
#